data_AF-G0N266-F1
#
_entry.id   AF-G0N266-F1
#
_cell.length_a   1.000
_cell.length_b   1.000
_cell.length_c   1.000
_cell.angle_alpha   90.00
_cell.angle_beta   90.00
_cell.angle_gamma   90.00
#
_symmetry.space_group_name_H-M   'P 1'
#
loop_
_entity.id
_entity.type
_entity.pdbx_description
1 polymer ?
#
loop_
_entity_poly.entity_id
_entity_poly.type
_entity_poly.pdbx_seq_one_letter_code
_entity_poly.pdbx_strand_id
1 'polypeptide(L)'
;MTVDSLQDLLKHSGPAFPPHAASQTPQDLETKLQAQSDEIEQLKKALIAQTQTFRGLLQKEKESRSGLEAQVARLTAELKIRDQQLESAKSEVKMGQRVEELKREVKNIRGIVQYERNSKEKLWRENEKLRMEVKKIKAQKEEETMEKKLRRNSNPMPIKLAELNLKPLQEEEEEELPELPELPELPETEPLPSMKPKEPEPEPPKWAELKELILSMYPDKDCSFLSNLE
;
A
#
# COMPACT_ATOMS: atom_id res chain seq x y z
N MET A 1 63.89 -117.10 -38.08
CA MET A 1 64.46 -115.88 -37.51
C MET A 1 63.49 -114.75 -37.77
N THR A 2 63.08 -113.96 -36.79
CA THR A 2 63.39 -113.99 -35.36
C THR A 2 62.35 -113.17 -34.62
N VAL A 3 62.27 -113.41 -33.32
CA VAL A 3 61.64 -112.56 -32.31
C VAL A 3 62.07 -111.07 -32.43
N ASP A 4 63.15 -110.79 -33.15
CA ASP A 4 63.68 -109.44 -33.42
C ASP A 4 62.80 -108.60 -34.36
N SER A 5 62.00 -109.20 -35.25
CA SER A 5 61.15 -108.43 -36.18
C SER A 5 59.89 -107.85 -35.51
N LEU A 6 59.53 -108.36 -34.33
CA LEU A 6 58.47 -107.78 -33.48
C LEU A 6 59.00 -106.72 -32.52
N GLN A 7 60.32 -106.63 -32.31
CA GLN A 7 60.93 -105.57 -31.51
C GLN A 7 61.07 -104.24 -32.26
N ASP A 8 61.09 -104.24 -33.59
CA ASP A 8 61.16 -103.00 -34.37
C ASP A 8 59.79 -102.32 -34.59
N LEU A 9 58.69 -103.04 -34.40
CA LEU A 9 57.33 -102.45 -34.35
C LEU A 9 56.96 -101.89 -32.96
N LEU A 10 57.73 -102.23 -31.92
CA LEU A 10 57.51 -101.74 -30.54
C LEU A 10 58.31 -100.47 -30.21
N LYS A 11 59.24 -100.04 -31.09
CA LYS A 11 60.07 -98.84 -30.88
C LYS A 11 59.41 -97.54 -31.34
N HIS A 12 58.29 -97.59 -32.08
CA HIS A 12 57.68 -96.41 -32.70
C HIS A 12 56.16 -96.36 -32.51
N SER A 13 55.69 -96.23 -31.27
CA SER A 13 54.47 -95.46 -30.88
C SER A 13 54.00 -95.84 -29.48
N GLY A 14 54.82 -95.54 -28.47
CA GLY A 14 54.26 -95.29 -27.14
C GLY A 14 53.38 -94.03 -27.22
N PRO A 15 52.20 -94.00 -26.58
CA PRO A 15 51.39 -92.80 -26.53
C PRO A 15 52.21 -91.71 -25.83
N ALA A 16 52.39 -90.58 -26.50
CA ALA A 16 52.82 -89.34 -25.89
C ALA A 16 51.75 -88.96 -24.85
N PHE A 17 51.94 -89.42 -23.61
CA PHE A 17 51.27 -88.82 -22.48
C PHE A 17 51.67 -87.34 -22.48
N PRO A 18 50.71 -86.41 -22.55
CA PRO A 18 51.02 -85.00 -22.37
C PRO A 18 51.70 -84.86 -20.99
N PRO A 19 52.74 -84.04 -20.86
CA PRO A 19 53.36 -83.84 -19.57
C PRO A 19 52.28 -83.37 -18.62
N HIS A 20 52.19 -84.09 -17.50
CA HIS A 20 51.34 -83.83 -16.36
C HIS A 20 50.96 -82.35 -16.27
N ALA A 21 49.65 -82.07 -16.26
CA ALA A 21 49.15 -80.85 -15.64
C ALA A 21 49.88 -80.74 -14.30
N ALA A 22 50.73 -79.71 -14.17
CA ALA A 22 51.64 -79.54 -13.06
C ALA A 22 50.87 -79.75 -11.75
N SER A 23 51.06 -80.91 -11.13
CA SER A 23 50.59 -81.23 -9.80
C SER A 23 51.29 -80.24 -8.89
N GLN A 24 50.59 -79.15 -8.55
CA GLN A 24 51.09 -78.13 -7.64
C GLN A 24 51.58 -78.83 -6.39
N THR A 25 52.86 -78.63 -6.07
CA THR A 25 53.41 -79.24 -4.87
C THR A 25 52.76 -78.58 -3.64
N PRO A 26 52.64 -79.27 -2.50
CA PRO A 26 52.10 -78.68 -1.27
C PRO A 26 52.80 -77.36 -0.89
N GLN A 27 54.09 -77.23 -1.18
CA GLN A 27 54.87 -76.00 -0.98
C GLN A 27 54.46 -74.84 -1.91
N ASP A 28 54.07 -75.13 -3.16
CA ASP A 28 53.56 -74.10 -4.09
C ASP A 28 52.20 -73.54 -3.66
N LEU A 29 51.38 -74.38 -3.03
CA LEU A 29 50.09 -73.94 -2.47
C LEU A 29 50.29 -73.08 -1.21
N GLU A 30 51.23 -73.46 -0.34
CA GLU A 30 51.52 -72.74 0.90
C GLU A 30 52.15 -71.37 0.66
N THR A 31 53.05 -71.25 -0.32
CA THR A 31 53.60 -69.96 -0.75
C THR A 31 52.54 -69.04 -1.36
N LYS A 32 51.59 -69.59 -2.15
CA LYS A 32 50.45 -68.81 -2.66
C LYS A 32 49.49 -68.38 -1.56
N LEU A 33 49.20 -69.25 -0.60
CA LEU A 33 48.36 -68.92 0.55
C LEU A 33 48.98 -67.80 1.38
N GLN A 34 50.30 -67.86 1.61
CA GLN A 34 51.03 -66.81 2.31
C GLN A 34 50.99 -65.48 1.56
N ALA A 35 51.25 -65.50 0.24
CA ALA A 35 51.18 -64.30 -0.59
C ALA A 35 49.77 -63.67 -0.58
N GLN A 36 48.71 -64.50 -0.65
CA GLN A 36 47.33 -64.03 -0.52
C GLN A 36 47.03 -63.47 0.88
N SER A 37 47.58 -64.07 1.93
CA SER A 37 47.44 -63.57 3.30
C SER A 37 48.07 -62.18 3.46
N ASP A 38 49.29 -62.00 2.94
CA ASP A 38 50.01 -60.72 2.97
C ASP A 38 49.28 -59.66 2.14
N GLU A 39 48.73 -60.01 0.97
CA GLU A 39 47.91 -59.13 0.15
C GLU A 39 46.64 -58.67 0.88
N ILE A 40 45.92 -59.60 1.52
CA ILE A 40 44.73 -59.27 2.34
C ILE A 40 45.11 -58.32 3.48
N GLU A 41 46.25 -58.54 4.14
CA GLU A 41 46.70 -57.68 5.23
C GLU A 41 47.04 -56.26 4.72
N GLN A 42 47.70 -56.15 3.56
CA GLN A 42 47.97 -54.88 2.90
C GLN A 42 46.69 -54.15 2.49
N LEU A 43 45.73 -54.86 1.88
CA LEU A 43 44.44 -54.29 1.50
C LEU A 43 43.65 -53.81 2.72
N LYS A 44 43.69 -54.55 3.83
CA LYS A 44 43.08 -54.13 5.09
C LYS A 44 43.73 -52.85 5.63
N LYS A 45 45.06 -52.76 5.63
CA LYS A 45 45.80 -51.55 6.03
C LYS A 45 45.44 -50.36 5.15
N ALA A 46 45.40 -50.56 3.82
CA ALA A 46 45.02 -49.53 2.86
C ALA A 46 43.57 -49.05 3.08
N LEU A 47 42.62 -49.97 3.29
CA LEU A 47 41.22 -49.64 3.56
C LEU A 47 41.04 -48.84 4.85
N ILE A 48 41.76 -49.20 5.92
CA ILE A 48 41.75 -48.44 7.18
C ILE A 48 42.27 -47.02 6.97
N ALA A 49 43.41 -46.87 6.27
CA ALA A 49 43.99 -45.57 5.96
C ALA A 49 43.01 -44.71 5.14
N GLN A 50 42.41 -45.29 4.10
CA GLN A 50 41.44 -44.59 3.25
C GLN A 50 40.16 -44.21 4.01
N THR A 51 39.69 -45.05 4.91
CA THR A 51 38.52 -44.73 5.75
C THR A 51 38.81 -43.56 6.70
N GLN A 52 40.02 -43.51 7.25
CA GLN A 52 40.45 -42.39 8.10
C GLN A 52 40.55 -41.08 7.32
N THR A 53 41.09 -41.11 6.09
CA THR A 53 41.15 -39.90 5.26
C THR A 53 39.77 -39.40 4.87
N PHE A 54 38.85 -40.28 4.45
CA PHE A 54 37.48 -39.89 4.14
C PHE A 54 36.74 -39.31 5.35
N ARG A 55 36.93 -39.89 6.54
CA ARG A 55 36.34 -39.35 7.78
C ARG A 55 36.83 -37.93 8.05
N GLY A 56 38.13 -37.68 7.89
CA GLY A 56 38.71 -36.34 8.06
C GLY A 56 38.19 -35.32 7.05
N LEU A 57 38.05 -35.73 5.78
CA LEU A 57 37.48 -34.87 4.73
C LEU A 57 36.02 -34.54 5.00
N LEU A 58 35.21 -35.54 5.37
CA LEU A 58 33.80 -35.35 5.70
C LEU A 58 33.61 -34.40 6.88
N GLN A 59 34.48 -34.47 7.89
CA GLN A 59 34.42 -33.56 9.04
C GLN A 59 34.70 -32.11 8.61
N LYS A 60 35.75 -31.89 7.81
CA LYS A 60 36.06 -30.56 7.27
C LYS A 60 34.94 -30.01 6.39
N GLU A 61 34.32 -30.87 5.58
CA GLU A 61 33.17 -30.50 4.75
C GLU A 61 31.98 -30.06 5.60
N LYS A 62 31.66 -30.80 6.66
CA LYS A 62 30.57 -30.44 7.60
C LYS A 62 30.81 -29.10 8.28
N GLU A 63 32.03 -28.85 8.73
CA GLU A 63 32.42 -27.58 9.35
C GLU A 63 32.30 -26.41 8.37
N SER A 64 32.81 -26.59 7.15
CA SER A 64 32.68 -25.60 6.07
C SER A 64 31.22 -25.31 5.73
N ARG A 65 30.41 -26.37 5.57
CA ARG A 65 28.99 -26.26 5.28
C ARG A 65 28.25 -25.52 6.39
N SER A 66 28.51 -25.84 7.66
CA SER A 66 27.90 -25.14 8.79
C SER A 66 28.28 -23.65 8.81
N GLY A 67 29.53 -23.33 8.50
CA GLY A 67 29.98 -21.94 8.35
C GLY A 67 29.26 -21.19 7.23
N LEU A 68 29.05 -21.85 6.09
CA LEU A 68 28.29 -21.28 4.97
C LEU A 68 26.80 -21.11 5.31
N GLU A 69 26.18 -22.10 5.97
CA GLU A 69 24.78 -22.02 6.41
C GLU A 69 24.57 -20.83 7.37
N ALA A 70 25.51 -20.61 8.31
CA ALA A 70 25.47 -19.45 9.19
C ALA A 70 25.60 -18.11 8.44
N GLN A 71 26.49 -18.05 7.44
CA GLN A 71 26.64 -16.85 6.61
C GLN A 71 25.37 -16.57 5.78
N VAL A 72 24.78 -17.60 5.18
CA VAL A 72 23.52 -17.48 4.44
C VAL A 72 22.42 -16.97 5.37
N ALA A 73 22.26 -17.55 6.56
CA ALA A 73 21.26 -17.11 7.53
C ALA A 73 21.44 -15.62 7.91
N ARG A 74 22.68 -15.19 8.14
CA ARG A 74 23.02 -13.79 8.41
C ARG A 74 22.65 -12.88 7.24
N LEU A 75 23.06 -13.22 6.02
CA LEU A 75 22.78 -12.42 4.83
C LEU A 75 21.28 -12.34 4.54
N THR A 76 20.53 -13.43 4.75
CA THR A 76 19.07 -13.42 4.61
C THR A 76 18.42 -12.50 5.64
N ALA A 77 18.90 -12.48 6.88
CA ALA A 77 18.40 -11.55 7.89
C ALA A 77 18.71 -10.09 7.53
N GLU A 78 19.93 -9.81 7.06
CA GLU A 78 20.32 -8.47 6.59
C GLU A 78 19.47 -8.00 5.40
N LEU A 79 19.21 -8.88 4.42
CA LEU A 79 18.32 -8.58 3.28
C LEU A 79 16.90 -8.21 3.75
N LYS A 80 16.33 -9.00 4.67
CA LYS A 80 14.99 -8.73 5.20
C LYS A 80 14.90 -7.36 5.89
N ILE A 81 15.95 -6.95 6.61
CA ILE A 81 16.02 -5.62 7.22
C ILE A 81 16.06 -4.54 6.14
N ARG A 82 16.88 -4.72 5.09
CA ARG A 82 16.98 -3.75 3.99
C ARG A 82 15.68 -3.60 3.21
N ASP A 83 14.95 -4.69 2.98
CA ASP A 83 13.65 -4.64 2.32
C ASP A 83 12.61 -3.83 3.13
N GLN A 84 12.60 -4.00 4.46
CA GLN A 84 11.74 -3.21 5.34
C GLN A 84 12.11 -1.72 5.31
N GLN A 85 13.40 -1.39 5.34
CA GLN A 85 13.87 -0.01 5.23
C GLN A 85 13.49 0.62 3.88
N LEU A 86 13.55 -0.15 2.81
CA LEU A 86 13.19 0.29 1.46
C LEU A 86 11.70 0.61 1.35
N GLU A 87 10.82 -0.21 1.93
CA GLU A 87 9.39 0.10 1.97
C GLU A 87 9.08 1.33 2.83
N SER A 88 9.76 1.50 3.97
CA SER A 88 9.65 2.73 4.77
C SER A 88 10.03 3.96 3.95
N ALA A 89 11.19 3.94 3.27
CA ALA A 89 11.65 5.05 2.44
C ALA A 89 10.67 5.36 1.29
N LYS A 90 10.09 4.35 0.65
CA LYS A 90 9.05 4.56 -0.38
C LYS A 90 7.81 5.26 0.20
N SER A 91 7.41 4.90 1.42
CA SER A 91 6.27 5.55 2.08
C SER A 91 6.56 7.02 2.40
N GLU A 92 7.77 7.35 2.85
CA GLU A 92 8.20 8.73 3.11
C GLU A 92 8.22 9.57 1.83
N VAL A 93 8.68 9.00 0.70
CA VAL A 93 8.63 9.69 -0.60
C VAL A 93 7.19 10.01 -1.00
N LYS A 94 6.25 9.08 -0.81
CA LYS A 94 4.82 9.32 -1.06
C LYS A 94 4.28 10.46 -0.18
N MET A 95 4.66 10.48 1.10
CA MET A 95 4.29 11.56 2.02
C MET A 95 4.87 12.91 1.56
N GLY A 96 6.12 12.95 1.11
CA GLY A 96 6.74 14.14 0.54
C GLY A 96 5.98 14.69 -0.67
N GLN A 97 5.55 13.80 -1.58
CA GLN A 97 4.72 14.19 -2.73
C GLN A 97 3.37 14.78 -2.29
N ARG A 98 2.71 14.17 -1.30
CA ARG A 98 1.44 14.68 -0.76
C ARG A 98 1.60 16.05 -0.11
N VAL A 99 2.70 16.28 0.59
CA VAL A 99 3.02 17.59 1.18
C VAL A 99 3.18 18.66 0.09
N GLU A 100 3.85 18.36 -1.02
CA GLU A 100 4.00 19.31 -2.13
C GLU A 100 2.69 19.59 -2.89
N GLU A 101 1.78 18.62 -2.94
CA GLU A 101 0.43 18.82 -3.45
C GLU A 101 -0.38 19.75 -2.53
N LEU A 102 -0.40 19.48 -1.23
CA LEU A 102 -1.08 20.34 -0.24
C LEU A 102 -0.51 21.76 -0.22
N LYS A 103 0.81 21.94 -0.39
CA LYS A 103 1.42 23.29 -0.52
C LYS A 103 0.85 24.06 -1.71
N ARG A 104 0.64 23.39 -2.85
CA ARG A 104 0.04 23.99 -4.05
C ARG A 104 -1.42 24.36 -3.80
N GLU A 105 -2.19 23.48 -3.17
CA GLU A 105 -3.59 23.74 -2.79
C GLU A 105 -3.70 24.94 -1.83
N VAL A 106 -2.88 24.99 -0.79
CA VAL A 106 -2.83 26.10 0.17
C VAL A 106 -2.48 27.42 -0.52
N LYS A 107 -1.52 27.40 -1.45
CA LYS A 107 -1.17 28.59 -2.24
C LYS A 107 -2.35 29.07 -3.08
N ASN A 108 -3.09 28.14 -3.71
CA ASN A 108 -4.27 28.46 -4.50
C ASN A 108 -5.39 29.07 -3.63
N ILE A 109 -5.72 28.40 -2.51
CA ILE A 109 -6.75 28.86 -1.56
C ILE A 109 -6.41 30.25 -1.03
N ARG A 110 -5.14 30.51 -0.68
CA ARG A 110 -4.69 31.85 -0.26
C ARG A 110 -4.99 32.92 -1.32
N GLY A 111 -4.79 32.59 -2.59
CA GLY A 111 -5.13 33.48 -3.72
C GLY A 111 -6.63 33.78 -3.78
N ILE A 112 -7.47 32.75 -3.68
CA ILE A 112 -8.94 32.88 -3.68
C ILE A 112 -9.40 33.75 -2.51
N VAL A 113 -8.94 33.47 -1.29
CA VAL A 113 -9.29 34.24 -0.09
C VAL A 113 -8.92 35.72 -0.24
N GLN A 114 -7.75 36.01 -0.84
CA GLN A 114 -7.34 37.39 -1.07
C GLN A 114 -8.24 38.09 -2.11
N TYR A 115 -8.60 37.39 -3.17
CA TYR A 115 -9.54 37.90 -4.18
C TYR A 115 -10.91 38.21 -3.56
N GLU A 116 -11.47 37.29 -2.77
CA GLU A 116 -12.75 37.47 -2.09
C GLU A 116 -12.73 38.62 -1.09
N ARG A 117 -11.63 38.77 -0.32
CA ARG A 117 -11.45 39.89 0.59
C ARG A 117 -11.51 41.23 -0.16
N ASN A 118 -10.81 41.34 -1.28
CA ASN A 118 -10.81 42.55 -2.09
C ASN A 118 -12.20 42.83 -2.70
N SER A 119 -12.90 41.79 -3.14
CA SER A 119 -14.26 41.90 -3.68
C SER A 119 -15.25 42.38 -2.62
N LYS A 120 -15.22 41.77 -1.43
CA LYS A 120 -16.04 42.16 -0.28
C LYS A 120 -15.83 43.62 0.12
N GLU A 121 -14.59 44.09 0.10
CA GLU A 121 -14.26 45.47 0.43
C GLU A 121 -14.82 46.46 -0.59
N LYS A 122 -14.82 46.11 -1.89
CA LYS A 122 -15.46 46.93 -2.94
C LYS A 122 -16.97 47.02 -2.71
N LEU A 123 -17.64 45.87 -2.52
CA LEU A 123 -19.07 45.81 -2.26
C LEU A 123 -19.46 46.59 -1.00
N TRP A 124 -18.64 46.54 0.04
CA TRP A 124 -18.88 47.31 1.26
C TRP A 124 -18.86 48.83 1.00
N ARG A 125 -17.88 49.33 0.24
CA ARG A 125 -17.82 50.76 -0.14
C ARG A 125 -19.02 51.18 -0.99
N GLU A 126 -19.45 50.34 -1.93
CA GLU A 126 -20.62 50.61 -2.76
C GLU A 126 -21.91 50.61 -1.94
N ASN A 127 -22.07 49.65 -1.01
CA ASN A 127 -23.23 49.61 -0.12
C ASN A 127 -23.32 50.87 0.75
N GLU A 128 -22.19 51.36 1.26
CA GLU A 128 -22.16 52.59 2.06
C GLU A 128 -22.55 53.83 1.25
N LYS A 129 -22.11 53.93 0.00
CA LYS A 129 -22.55 55.00 -0.92
C LYS A 129 -24.08 54.97 -1.11
N LEU A 130 -24.63 53.80 -1.42
CA LEU A 130 -26.07 53.61 -1.61
C LEU A 130 -26.86 53.96 -0.34
N ARG A 131 -26.37 53.58 0.85
CA ARG A 131 -26.99 53.95 2.13
C ARG A 131 -27.08 55.47 2.30
N MET A 132 -26.03 56.20 1.93
CA MET A 132 -26.01 57.66 2.02
C MET A 132 -26.93 58.31 0.99
N GLU A 133 -27.03 57.77 -0.22
CA GLU A 133 -27.98 58.22 -1.23
C GLU A 133 -29.44 57.99 -0.79
N VAL A 134 -29.75 56.82 -0.23
CA VAL A 134 -31.08 56.54 0.34
C VAL A 134 -31.43 57.52 1.45
N LYS A 135 -30.48 57.86 2.34
CA LYS A 135 -30.69 58.88 3.38
C LYS A 135 -31.01 60.25 2.77
N LYS A 136 -30.28 60.67 1.72
CA LYS A 136 -30.53 61.94 1.02
C LYS A 136 -31.91 61.98 0.38
N ILE A 137 -32.29 60.91 -0.33
CA ILE A 137 -33.61 60.81 -0.99
C ILE A 137 -34.73 60.86 0.06
N LYS A 138 -34.58 60.18 1.20
CA LYS A 138 -35.55 60.25 2.29
C LYS A 138 -35.74 61.68 2.81
N ALA A 139 -34.65 62.40 3.06
CA ALA A 139 -34.72 63.80 3.50
C ALA A 139 -35.38 64.72 2.47
N GLN A 140 -35.03 64.58 1.18
CA GLN A 140 -35.65 65.34 0.10
C GLN A 140 -37.15 65.04 -0.02
N LYS A 141 -37.56 63.78 0.09
CA LYS A 141 -38.97 63.39 0.05
C LYS A 141 -39.76 63.95 1.23
N GLU A 142 -39.17 64.01 2.42
CA GLU A 142 -39.77 64.66 3.59
C GLU A 142 -39.93 66.17 3.36
N GLU A 143 -38.91 66.84 2.82
CA GLU A 143 -38.94 68.26 2.45
C GLU A 143 -40.04 68.56 1.42
N GLU A 144 -40.09 67.81 0.32
CA GLU A 144 -41.15 67.95 -0.70
C GLU A 144 -42.55 67.73 -0.11
N THR A 145 -42.68 66.79 0.84
CA THR A 145 -43.96 66.52 1.50
C THR A 145 -44.38 67.71 2.38
N MET A 146 -43.43 68.32 3.09
CA MET A 146 -43.65 69.52 3.88
C MET A 146 -43.97 70.74 2.99
N GLU A 147 -43.25 70.91 1.88
CA GLU A 147 -43.50 71.99 0.93
C GLU A 147 -44.90 71.85 0.28
N LYS A 148 -45.29 70.63 -0.13
CA LYS A 148 -46.65 70.37 -0.63
C LYS A 148 -47.73 70.72 0.40
N LYS A 149 -47.52 70.38 1.68
CA LYS A 149 -48.44 70.78 2.77
C LYS A 149 -48.50 72.30 2.92
N LEU A 150 -47.36 72.99 2.85
CA LEU A 150 -47.31 74.45 2.92
C LEU A 150 -48.05 75.11 1.74
N ARG A 151 -47.82 74.62 0.51
CA ARG A 151 -48.51 75.10 -0.70
C ARG A 151 -50.03 74.92 -0.61
N ARG A 152 -50.50 73.79 -0.07
CA ARG A 152 -51.94 73.57 0.16
C ARG A 152 -52.53 74.55 1.19
N ASN A 153 -51.79 74.86 2.26
CA ASN A 153 -52.25 75.77 3.31
C ASN A 153 -52.11 77.25 2.95
N SER A 154 -51.20 77.59 2.04
CA SER A 154 -50.89 78.97 1.64
C SER A 154 -51.64 79.43 0.39
N ASN A 155 -52.56 78.61 -0.13
CA ASN A 155 -53.40 78.95 -1.28
C ASN A 155 -54.81 79.35 -0.80
N PRO A 156 -55.11 80.64 -0.58
CA PRO A 156 -56.48 81.07 -0.34
C PRO A 156 -57.26 80.97 -1.66
N MET A 157 -58.16 80.00 -1.76
CA MET A 157 -59.11 79.97 -2.89
C MET A 157 -60.04 81.18 -2.81
N PRO A 158 -60.24 81.93 -3.92
CA PRO A 158 -61.34 82.89 -4.00
C PRO A 158 -62.67 82.12 -4.01
N ILE A 159 -63.54 82.48 -3.07
CA ILE A 159 -64.92 81.99 -2.99
C ILE A 159 -65.66 82.38 -4.29
N LYS A 160 -66.06 81.40 -5.10
CA LYS A 160 -67.27 81.49 -5.94
C LYS A 160 -67.97 80.14 -6.05
N LEU A 161 -69.22 80.14 -5.56
CA LEU A 161 -70.24 79.12 -5.73
C LEU A 161 -70.54 78.84 -7.22
N ALA A 162 -70.65 77.56 -7.57
CA ALA A 162 -71.59 76.99 -8.54
C ALA A 162 -71.45 75.45 -8.42
N GLU A 163 -72.31 74.80 -7.63
CA GLU A 163 -73.52 74.12 -8.11
C GLU A 163 -73.26 72.96 -9.10
N LEU A 164 -73.77 71.78 -8.69
CA LEU A 164 -74.16 70.61 -9.49
C LEU A 164 -73.08 69.61 -9.92
N ASN A 165 -72.84 68.60 -9.07
CA ASN A 165 -73.41 67.25 -9.30
C ASN A 165 -72.91 66.29 -8.21
N LEU A 166 -73.79 66.02 -7.24
CA LEU A 166 -73.69 64.81 -6.43
C LEU A 166 -74.32 63.68 -7.24
N LYS A 167 -73.50 62.71 -7.65
CA LYS A 167 -73.94 61.32 -7.82
C LYS A 167 -73.17 60.44 -6.83
N PRO A 168 -73.83 59.47 -6.19
CA PRO A 168 -73.37 58.86 -4.96
C PRO A 168 -72.30 57.80 -5.19
N LEU A 169 -71.48 57.60 -4.16
CA LEU A 169 -70.58 56.46 -4.01
C LEU A 169 -71.33 55.14 -4.20
N GLN A 170 -70.73 54.23 -4.96
CA GLN A 170 -70.83 52.80 -4.68
C GLN A 170 -69.47 52.33 -4.20
N GLU A 171 -69.50 51.73 -3.02
CA GLU A 171 -68.43 51.00 -2.36
C GLU A 171 -68.12 49.69 -3.12
N GLU A 172 -66.95 49.16 -2.79
CA GLU A 172 -66.47 47.79 -3.03
C GLU A 172 -66.03 47.45 -4.46
N GLU A 173 -64.70 47.33 -4.64
CA GLU A 173 -64.12 46.06 -5.08
C GLU A 173 -62.64 45.98 -4.68
N GLU A 174 -62.24 44.76 -4.38
CA GLU A 174 -61.05 44.37 -3.64
C GLU A 174 -59.73 44.69 -4.36
N GLU A 175 -58.72 44.84 -3.52
CA GLU A 175 -57.31 44.95 -3.84
C GLU A 175 -56.79 43.64 -4.48
N GLU A 176 -56.88 43.49 -5.81
CA GLU A 176 -56.08 42.48 -6.51
C GLU A 176 -54.65 43.02 -6.75
N LEU A 177 -53.71 42.50 -5.95
CA LEU A 177 -52.28 42.60 -6.21
C LEU A 177 -51.96 42.02 -7.60
N PRO A 178 -51.14 42.68 -8.43
CA PRO A 178 -50.65 42.04 -9.65
C PRO A 178 -49.78 40.85 -9.25
N GLU A 179 -50.14 39.66 -9.72
CA GLU A 179 -49.32 38.45 -9.63
C GLU A 179 -47.92 38.76 -10.19
N LEU A 180 -46.89 38.42 -9.40
CA LEU A 180 -45.50 38.48 -9.83
C LEU A 180 -45.34 37.58 -11.07
N PRO A 181 -44.60 38.01 -12.11
CA PRO A 181 -44.31 37.13 -13.23
C PRO A 181 -43.57 35.88 -12.74
N GLU A 182 -44.09 34.72 -13.11
CA GLU A 182 -43.44 33.43 -12.85
C GLU A 182 -41.99 33.48 -13.37
N LEU A 183 -41.05 33.20 -12.46
CA LEU A 183 -39.65 33.02 -12.83
C LEU A 183 -39.57 31.87 -13.85
N PRO A 184 -38.77 32.01 -14.92
CA PRO A 184 -38.62 30.93 -15.89
C PRO A 184 -38.06 29.69 -15.19
N GLU A 185 -38.72 28.55 -15.41
CA GLU A 185 -38.25 27.25 -14.95
C GLU A 185 -36.80 27.04 -15.45
N LEU A 186 -35.88 26.87 -14.50
CA LEU A 186 -34.52 26.45 -14.81
C LEU A 186 -34.60 25.09 -15.51
N PRO A 187 -33.85 24.88 -16.61
CA PRO A 187 -33.85 23.59 -17.28
C PRO A 187 -33.38 22.51 -16.30
N GLU A 188 -34.12 21.41 -16.27
CA GLU A 188 -33.85 20.22 -15.48
C GLU A 188 -32.36 19.85 -15.57
N THR A 189 -31.68 19.94 -14.42
CA THR A 189 -30.31 19.47 -14.28
C THR A 189 -30.25 17.98 -14.60
N GLU A 190 -29.31 17.63 -15.49
CA GLU A 190 -28.90 16.26 -15.79
C GLU A 190 -28.75 15.42 -14.50
N PRO A 191 -29.14 14.13 -14.53
CA PRO A 191 -29.00 13.28 -13.36
C PRO A 191 -27.52 13.09 -13.03
N LEU A 192 -27.17 13.40 -11.78
CA LEU A 192 -25.85 13.13 -11.21
C LEU A 192 -25.43 11.67 -11.45
N PRO A 193 -24.14 11.40 -11.70
CA PRO A 193 -23.66 10.04 -11.87
C PRO A 193 -23.90 9.24 -10.58
N SER A 194 -24.61 8.12 -10.75
CA SER A 194 -24.91 7.09 -9.76
C SER A 194 -23.76 6.88 -8.77
N MET A 195 -24.02 7.21 -7.50
CA MET A 195 -23.12 6.86 -6.42
C MET A 195 -23.12 5.35 -6.23
N LYS A 196 -21.93 4.75 -6.36
CA LYS A 196 -21.65 3.38 -5.94
C LYS A 196 -22.16 3.14 -4.51
N PRO A 197 -22.55 1.90 -4.17
CA PRO A 197 -22.94 1.54 -2.82
C PRO A 197 -21.86 1.97 -1.83
N LYS A 198 -22.28 2.68 -0.79
CA LYS A 198 -21.46 3.11 0.34
C LYS A 198 -20.81 1.88 0.97
N GLU A 199 -19.49 1.79 0.83
CA GLU A 199 -18.67 0.77 1.49
C GLU A 199 -18.94 0.84 3.00
N PRO A 200 -19.16 -0.30 3.69
CA PRO A 200 -19.48 -0.29 5.10
C PRO A 200 -18.36 0.38 5.89
N GLU A 201 -18.74 1.34 6.72
CA GLU A 201 -17.84 2.06 7.63
C GLU A 201 -17.05 1.03 8.45
N PRO A 202 -15.71 1.11 8.50
CA PRO A 202 -14.92 0.17 9.28
C PRO A 202 -15.31 0.33 10.75
N GLU A 203 -15.68 -0.78 11.39
CA GLU A 203 -15.98 -0.79 12.82
C GLU A 203 -14.80 -0.18 13.59
N PRO A 204 -15.06 0.67 14.60
CA PRO A 204 -14.01 1.27 15.39
C PRO A 204 -13.14 0.17 16.00
N PRO A 205 -11.80 0.32 15.96
CA PRO A 205 -10.90 -0.68 16.50
C PRO A 205 -11.26 -1.00 17.94
N LYS A 206 -11.39 -2.30 18.25
CA LYS A 206 -11.65 -2.79 19.59
C LYS A 206 -10.37 -2.66 20.42
N TRP A 207 -10.06 -1.43 20.84
CA TRP A 207 -8.85 -1.08 21.58
C TRP A 207 -8.67 -1.92 22.85
N ALA A 208 -9.77 -2.38 23.45
CA ALA A 208 -9.76 -3.31 24.58
C ALA A 208 -9.11 -4.67 24.24
N GLU A 209 -9.43 -5.27 23.09
CA GLU A 209 -8.85 -6.57 22.68
C GLU A 209 -7.36 -6.43 22.36
N LEU A 210 -6.97 -5.29 21.80
CA LEU A 210 -5.59 -4.97 21.44
C LEU A 210 -4.71 -4.71 22.67
N LYS A 211 -5.28 -4.07 23.71
CA LYS A 211 -4.63 -3.83 25.00
C LYS A 211 -4.31 -5.14 25.72
N GLU A 212 -5.28 -6.06 25.79
CA GLU A 212 -5.10 -7.39 26.40
C GLU A 212 -4.03 -8.21 25.66
N LEU A 213 -4.04 -8.16 24.32
CA LEU A 213 -3.03 -8.87 23.52
C LEU A 213 -1.62 -8.35 23.79
N ILE A 214 -1.43 -7.03 23.86
CA ILE A 214 -0.12 -6.42 24.12
C ILE A 214 0.36 -6.76 25.54
N LEU A 215 -0.53 -6.71 26.54
CA LEU A 215 -0.19 -7.09 27.92
C LEU A 215 0.20 -8.57 28.03
N SER A 216 -0.43 -9.46 27.24
CA SER A 216 -0.08 -10.89 27.20
C SER A 216 1.29 -11.16 26.57
N MET A 217 1.72 -10.34 25.61
CA MET A 217 2.99 -10.49 24.92
C MET A 217 4.19 -9.91 25.70
N TYR A 218 3.94 -8.99 26.64
CA TYR A 218 4.98 -8.29 27.40
C TYR A 218 4.61 -8.14 28.89
N PRO A 219 4.50 -9.25 29.64
CA PRO A 219 4.06 -9.22 31.04
C PRO A 219 5.02 -8.47 31.98
N ASP A 220 6.31 -8.39 31.62
CA ASP A 220 7.37 -7.79 32.46
C ASP A 220 7.70 -6.34 32.08
N LYS A 221 6.95 -5.72 31.16
CA LYS A 221 7.17 -4.33 30.77
C LYS A 221 6.12 -3.42 31.37
N ASP A 222 6.57 -2.28 31.85
CA ASP A 222 5.70 -1.22 32.34
C ASP A 222 4.91 -0.62 31.16
N CYS A 223 3.70 -1.14 30.97
CA CYS A 223 2.78 -0.77 29.89
C CYS A 223 1.82 0.35 30.31
N SER A 224 2.25 1.24 31.22
CA SER A 224 1.47 2.39 31.71
C SER A 224 1.01 3.36 30.61
N PHE A 225 1.64 3.36 29.44
CA PHE A 225 1.20 4.11 28.26
C PHE A 225 -0.12 3.59 27.64
N LEU A 226 -0.51 2.34 27.92
CA LEU A 226 -1.77 1.75 27.46
C LEU A 226 -3.00 2.20 28.27
N SER A 227 -2.81 2.99 29.34
CA SER A 227 -3.89 3.54 30.15
C SER A 227 -4.71 4.62 29.43
N ASN A 228 -4.18 5.19 28.34
CA ASN A 228 -4.83 6.23 27.54
C ASN A 228 -5.63 5.68 26.33
N LEU A 229 -5.79 4.36 26.24
CA LEU A 229 -6.41 3.64 25.11
C LEU A 229 -7.88 3.24 25.34
N GLU A 230 -8.58 3.93 26.25
CA GLU A 230 -10.04 3.79 26.48
C GLU A 230 -10.88 4.61 25.48
#